data_AF-A0A7K4B9Q5-F1
#
_entry.id   AF-A0A7K4B9Q5-F1
#
_cell.length_a   1.000
_cell.length_b   1.000
_cell.length_c   1.000
_cell.angle_alpha   90.00
_cell.angle_beta   90.00
_cell.angle_gamma   90.00
#
_symmetry.space_group_name_H-M   'P 1'
#
loop_
_entity.id
_entity.type
_entity.pdbx_description
1 polymer ?
#
loop_
_entity_poly.entity_id
_entity_poly.type
_entity_poly.pdbx_seq_one_letter_code
_entity_poly.pdbx_strand_id
1 'polypeptide(L)'
;MVATADYNYQPYVASEDWVEGLLWMKSATPDTGVNYYQTYQSESFAYPESSYGVLSWWDYGHWISTIAHRMAVTNPFQTNLDMGAQFFMDKKESGADTIATTNNIRYIITDADMILIRCR
;
A
#
# COMPACT_ATOMS: atom_id res chain seq x y z
N MET A 1 2.77 -1.93 -12.04
CA MET A 1 4.16 -1.48 -11.88
C MET A 1 4.88 -2.58 -11.12
N VAL A 2 5.99 -3.07 -11.67
CA VAL A 2 6.77 -4.16 -11.07
C VAL A 2 8.08 -3.55 -10.61
N ALA A 3 8.35 -3.56 -9.31
CA ALA A 3 9.66 -3.22 -8.77
C ALA A 3 10.58 -4.45 -8.88
N THR A 4 11.84 -4.26 -9.28
CA THR A 4 12.82 -5.33 -9.38
C THR A 4 13.79 -5.28 -8.19
N ALA A 5 14.29 -6.45 -7.77
CA ALA A 5 15.17 -6.54 -6.60
C ALA A 5 16.57 -6.01 -6.89
N ASP A 6 17.01 -5.01 -6.13
CA ASP A 6 18.38 -4.49 -6.14
C ASP A 6 19.30 -5.38 -5.26
N TYR A 7 20.47 -5.74 -5.80
CA TYR A 7 21.45 -6.65 -5.18
C TYR A 7 22.16 -6.02 -3.96
N ASN A 8 22.08 -4.68 -3.80
CA ASN A 8 22.62 -3.92 -2.66
C ASN A 8 21.54 -3.56 -1.62
N TYR A 9 20.68 -4.52 -1.29
CA TYR A 9 19.55 -4.38 -0.38
C TYR A 9 19.93 -3.74 0.97
N GLN A 10 19.44 -2.52 1.21
CA GLN A 10 19.39 -1.90 2.52
C GLN A 10 17.94 -1.98 3.03
N PRO A 11 17.63 -2.78 4.07
CA PRO A 11 16.25 -3.05 4.50
C PRO A 11 15.44 -1.82 4.92
N TYR A 12 16.10 -0.68 5.14
CA TYR A 12 15.51 0.53 5.68
C TYR A 12 15.47 1.71 4.68
N VAL A 13 15.97 1.51 3.47
CA VAL A 13 16.01 2.55 2.42
C VAL A 13 15.22 2.03 1.23
N ALA A 14 14.24 2.82 0.77
CA ALA A 14 13.52 2.51 -0.46
C ALA A 14 14.53 2.46 -1.62
N SER A 15 14.52 1.36 -2.38
CA SER A 15 15.32 1.26 -3.60
C SER A 15 14.87 2.31 -4.62
N GLU A 16 15.72 2.59 -5.61
CA GLU A 16 15.39 3.53 -6.68
C GLU A 16 14.08 3.13 -7.39
N ASP A 17 13.89 1.84 -7.67
CA ASP A 17 12.65 1.28 -8.23
C ASP A 17 11.41 1.60 -7.40
N TRP A 18 11.51 1.47 -6.06
CA TRP A 18 10.42 1.81 -5.16
C TRP A 18 10.14 3.31 -5.16
N VAL A 19 11.17 4.14 -5.14
CA VAL A 19 11.02 5.61 -5.15
C VAL A 19 10.41 6.07 -6.47
N GLU A 20 10.96 5.65 -7.61
CA GLU A 20 10.43 5.96 -8.94
C GLU A 20 8.98 5.50 -9.05
N GLY A 21 8.70 4.29 -8.58
CA GLY A 21 7.38 3.73 -8.69
C GLY A 21 6.31 4.47 -7.87
N LEU A 22 6.67 4.87 -6.66
CA LEU A 22 5.79 5.65 -5.79
C LEU A 22 5.62 7.09 -6.29
N LEU A 23 6.66 7.70 -6.88
CA LEU A 23 6.57 9.01 -7.53
C LEU A 23 5.67 8.97 -8.78
N TRP A 24 5.76 7.90 -9.56
CA TRP A 24 4.82 7.67 -10.66
C TRP A 24 3.39 7.53 -10.11
N MET A 25 3.16 6.72 -9.08
CA MET A 25 1.84 6.55 -8.48
C MET A 25 1.25 7.88 -8.01
N LYS A 26 2.06 8.75 -7.40
CA LYS A 26 1.65 10.09 -6.96
C LYS A 26 1.03 10.92 -8.08
N SER A 27 1.60 10.85 -9.28
CA SER A 27 1.21 11.68 -10.44
C SER A 27 0.23 10.99 -11.39
N ALA A 28 0.28 9.66 -11.49
CA ALA A 28 -0.49 8.88 -12.45
C ALA A 28 -1.81 8.31 -11.91
N THR A 29 -2.02 8.36 -10.59
CA THR A 29 -3.29 7.90 -9.98
C THR A 29 -4.17 9.07 -9.55
N PRO A 30 -5.52 8.95 -9.60
CA PRO A 30 -6.42 10.01 -9.18
C PRO A 30 -6.15 10.49 -7.75
N ASP A 31 -6.51 11.73 -7.45
CA ASP A 31 -6.47 12.21 -6.07
C ASP A 31 -7.52 11.45 -5.23
N THR A 32 -7.15 11.10 -4.00
CA THR A 32 -8.07 10.47 -3.04
C THR A 32 -9.02 11.49 -2.42
N GLY A 33 -8.74 12.79 -2.54
CA GLY A 33 -9.46 13.87 -1.89
C GLY A 33 -9.04 14.10 -0.44
N VAL A 34 -8.08 13.32 0.07
CA VAL A 34 -7.47 13.50 1.39
C VAL A 34 -6.14 14.23 1.21
N ASN A 35 -6.12 15.51 1.59
CA ASN A 35 -4.91 16.33 1.54
C ASN A 35 -3.89 15.87 2.59
N TYR A 36 -2.70 15.49 2.13
CA TYR A 36 -1.59 15.03 2.98
C TYR A 36 -1.09 16.09 3.98
N TYR A 37 -1.11 17.37 3.62
CA TYR A 37 -0.58 18.45 4.44
C TYR A 37 -1.62 19.08 5.38
N GLN A 38 -2.87 18.63 5.31
CA GLN A 38 -3.94 19.14 6.13
C GLN A 38 -3.96 18.46 7.51
N THR A 39 -4.23 19.23 8.55
CA THR A 39 -4.50 18.69 9.88
C THR A 39 -5.95 18.25 9.97
N TYR A 40 -6.16 17.00 10.41
CA TYR A 40 -7.49 16.43 10.63
C TYR A 40 -7.74 16.23 12.12
N GLN A 41 -9.00 16.38 12.52
CA GLN A 41 -9.45 16.02 13.87
C GLN A 41 -10.14 14.65 13.82
N SER A 42 -9.76 13.75 14.72
CA SER A 42 -10.24 12.36 14.72
C SER A 42 -11.76 12.24 14.86
N GLU A 43 -12.40 13.16 15.57
CA GLU A 43 -13.84 13.10 15.87
C GLU A 43 -14.72 13.57 14.70
N SER A 44 -14.19 14.40 13.81
CA SER A 44 -14.96 15.01 12.71
C SER A 44 -14.51 14.55 11.33
N PHE A 45 -13.49 13.70 11.25
CA PHE A 45 -12.95 13.27 9.98
C PHE A 45 -13.78 12.15 9.36
N ALA A 46 -14.28 12.41 8.15
CA ALA A 46 -14.89 11.41 7.29
C ALA A 46 -14.11 11.35 5.99
N TYR A 47 -13.85 10.13 5.52
CA TYR A 47 -13.22 9.93 4.22
C TYR A 47 -14.19 10.38 3.10
N PRO A 48 -13.70 11.10 2.08
CA PRO A 48 -14.52 11.44 0.91
C PRO A 48 -14.87 10.19 0.11
N GLU A 49 -15.97 10.22 -0.66
CA GLU A 49 -16.38 9.07 -1.48
C GLU A 49 -15.37 8.69 -2.57
N SER A 50 -14.55 9.66 -3.01
CA SER A 50 -13.44 9.44 -3.94
C SER A 50 -12.22 8.77 -3.31
N SER A 51 -12.20 8.60 -1.99
CA SER A 51 -11.09 7.98 -1.30
C SER A 51 -10.90 6.54 -1.75
N TYR A 52 -9.67 6.06 -1.76
CA TYR A 52 -9.35 4.67 -2.04
C TYR A 52 -8.07 4.25 -1.33
N GLY A 53 -7.99 2.97 -0.99
CA GLY A 53 -6.81 2.35 -0.39
C GLY A 53 -5.81 1.82 -1.41
N VAL A 54 -4.55 1.85 -1.05
CA VAL A 54 -3.46 1.14 -1.73
C VAL A 54 -2.98 0.01 -0.83
N LEU A 55 -3.09 -1.23 -1.31
CA LEU A 55 -2.66 -2.42 -0.59
C LEU A 55 -1.24 -2.80 -0.98
N SER A 56 -0.43 -3.11 0.03
CA SER A 56 0.89 -3.72 -0.14
C SER A 56 1.19 -4.55 1.12
N TRP A 57 2.37 -5.16 1.18
CA TRP A 57 2.86 -5.70 2.44
C TRP A 57 3.10 -4.58 3.45
N TRP A 58 2.94 -4.89 4.74
CA TRP A 58 2.89 -3.88 5.81
C TRP A 58 4.19 -3.06 5.92
N ASP A 59 5.35 -3.66 5.64
CA ASP A 59 6.67 -3.01 5.64
C ASP A 59 6.69 -1.73 4.79
N TYR A 60 5.96 -1.71 3.68
CA TYR A 60 5.99 -0.63 2.69
C TYR A 60 4.97 0.49 2.95
N GLY A 61 4.12 0.36 3.97
CA GLY A 61 3.01 1.28 4.19
C GLY A 61 3.44 2.74 4.44
N HIS A 62 4.59 2.95 5.09
CA HIS A 62 5.14 4.30 5.27
C HIS A 62 5.64 4.90 3.96
N TRP A 63 6.26 4.13 3.06
CA TRP A 63 6.72 4.64 1.77
C TRP A 63 5.54 5.06 0.89
N ILE A 64 4.47 4.26 0.87
CA ILE A 64 3.23 4.60 0.15
C ILE A 64 2.64 5.91 0.68
N SER A 65 2.56 6.06 2.00
CA SER A 65 1.97 7.25 2.62
C SER A 65 2.84 8.49 2.43
N THR A 66 4.16 8.37 2.54
CA THR A 66 5.09 9.52 2.52
C THR A 66 5.58 9.92 1.13
N ILE A 67 5.78 8.97 0.22
CA ILE A 67 6.30 9.23 -1.13
C ILE A 67 5.14 9.38 -2.12
N ALA A 68 4.25 8.38 -2.18
CA ALA A 68 3.14 8.40 -3.13
C ALA A 68 1.99 9.32 -2.71
N HIS A 69 1.94 9.74 -1.43
CA HIS A 69 0.83 10.50 -0.85
C HIS A 69 -0.51 9.77 -1.10
N ARG A 70 -0.54 8.46 -0.85
CA ARG A 70 -1.75 7.63 -0.92
C ARG A 70 -1.96 6.89 0.38
N MET A 71 -3.19 6.47 0.64
CA MET A 71 -3.55 5.80 1.88
C MET A 71 -3.14 4.33 1.82
N ALA A 72 -2.13 3.97 2.61
CA ALA A 72 -1.74 2.57 2.75
C ALA A 72 -2.74 1.82 3.62
N VAL A 73 -3.28 0.72 3.11
CA VAL A 73 -4.26 -0.12 3.82
C VAL A 73 -3.63 -0.85 5.00
N THR A 74 -2.37 -1.24 4.83
CA THR A 74 -1.50 -1.87 5.83
C THR A 74 -0.31 -0.96 6.10
N ASN A 75 0.20 -0.98 7.33
CA ASN A 75 1.35 -0.16 7.71
C ASN A 75 2.22 -0.82 8.78
N PRO A 76 3.45 -0.30 9.02
CA PRO A 76 4.36 -0.86 10.02
C PRO A 76 3.90 -0.81 11.48
N PHE A 77 2.82 -0.09 11.79
CA PHE A 77 2.12 -0.21 13.07
C PHE A 77 1.20 -1.44 13.15
N GLN A 78 1.32 -2.37 12.19
CA GLN A 78 0.58 -3.63 12.12
C GLN A 78 -0.94 -3.44 11.98
N THR A 79 -1.37 -2.30 11.45
CA THR A 79 -2.78 -2.08 11.13
C THR A 79 -3.19 -3.00 9.96
N ASN A 80 -4.31 -3.71 10.11
CA ASN A 80 -4.88 -4.60 9.09
C ASN A 80 -3.93 -5.72 8.60
N LEU A 81 -2.97 -6.14 9.43
CA LEU A 81 -1.96 -7.13 9.05
C LEU A 81 -2.59 -8.47 8.65
N ASP A 82 -3.56 -8.96 9.43
CA ASP A 82 -4.25 -10.21 9.13
C ASP A 82 -5.02 -10.15 7.81
N MET A 83 -5.66 -9.02 7.52
CA MET A 83 -6.40 -8.82 6.28
C MET A 83 -5.47 -8.76 5.07
N GLY A 84 -4.36 -8.03 5.17
CA GLY A 84 -3.35 -7.99 4.11
C GLY A 84 -2.74 -9.36 3.85
N ALA A 85 -2.43 -10.11 4.91
CA ALA A 85 -1.95 -11.49 4.80
C ALA A 85 -2.98 -12.41 4.15
N GLN A 86 -4.26 -12.31 4.54
CA GLN A 86 -5.34 -13.07 3.91
C GLN A 86 -5.46 -12.77 2.42
N PHE A 87 -5.36 -11.49 2.02
CA PHE A 87 -5.41 -11.11 0.60
C PHE A 87 -4.29 -11.77 -0.22
N PHE A 88 -3.04 -11.71 0.25
CA PHE A 88 -1.89 -12.25 -0.49
C PHE A 88 -1.79 -13.78 -0.44
N MET A 89 -2.35 -14.41 0.60
CA MET A 89 -2.30 -15.86 0.79
C MET A 89 -3.52 -16.58 0.22
N ASP A 90 -4.57 -15.85 -0.20
CA ASP A 90 -5.74 -16.46 -0.77
C ASP A 90 -5.40 -17.17 -2.09
N LYS A 91 -5.86 -18.41 -2.22
CA LYS A 91 -5.67 -19.23 -3.41
C LYS A 91 -6.79 -19.00 -4.43
N LYS A 92 -7.83 -18.27 -4.07
CA LYS A 92 -8.98 -17.96 -4.91
C LYS A 92 -9.11 -16.45 -5.08
N GLU A 93 -9.20 -16.02 -6.33
CA GLU A 93 -9.43 -14.62 -6.68
C GLU A 93 -10.70 -14.05 -6.01
N SER A 94 -11.76 -14.86 -5.89
CA SER A 94 -13.02 -14.41 -5.28
C SER A 94 -12.90 -13.94 -3.83
N GLY A 95 -12.02 -14.56 -3.03
CA GLY A 95 -11.82 -14.15 -1.65
C GLY A 95 -10.96 -12.89 -1.56
N ALA A 96 -9.90 -12.80 -2.38
CA ALA A 96 -9.13 -11.58 -2.55
C ALA A 96 -10.00 -10.39 -3.04
N ASP A 97 -10.89 -10.62 -4.01
CA ASP A 97 -11.81 -9.61 -4.55
C ASP A 97 -12.80 -9.12 -3.49
N THR A 98 -13.31 -10.04 -2.65
CA THR A 98 -14.16 -9.68 -1.51
C THR A 98 -13.43 -8.76 -0.54
N ILE A 99 -12.17 -9.07 -0.23
CA ILE A 99 -11.33 -8.24 0.64
C ILE A 99 -11.07 -6.86 0.01
N ALA A 100 -10.73 -6.80 -1.28
CA ALA A 100 -10.47 -5.56 -1.99
C ALA A 100 -11.71 -4.65 -2.03
N THR A 101 -12.86 -5.21 -2.39
CA THR A 101 -14.13 -4.47 -2.49
C THR A 101 -14.60 -3.96 -1.13
N THR A 102 -14.55 -4.81 -0.09
CA THR A 102 -15.01 -4.44 1.26
C THR A 102 -14.18 -3.30 1.88
N ASN A 103 -12.88 -3.26 1.56
CA ASN A 103 -11.95 -2.27 2.12
C ASN A 103 -11.66 -1.10 1.17
N ASN A 104 -12.43 -0.96 0.08
CA ASN A 104 -12.27 0.10 -0.92
C ASN A 104 -10.82 0.21 -1.47
N ILE A 105 -10.22 -0.94 -1.75
CA ILE A 105 -8.86 -1.06 -2.27
C ILE A 105 -8.91 -0.92 -3.79
N ARG A 106 -8.13 0.01 -4.34
CA ARG A 106 -8.11 0.27 -5.79
C ARG A 106 -6.80 -0.09 -6.47
N TYR A 107 -5.70 0.00 -5.74
CA TYR A 107 -4.37 -0.33 -6.27
C TYR A 107 -3.67 -1.30 -5.32
N ILE A 108 -2.94 -2.23 -5.91
CA ILE A 108 -2.12 -3.20 -5.20
C ILE A 108 -0.69 -3.03 -5.70
N ILE A 109 0.26 -2.95 -4.76
CA ILE A 109 1.69 -2.95 -5.07
C ILE A 109 2.27 -4.28 -4.62
N THR A 110 3.06 -4.90 -5.49
CA THR A 110 3.80 -6.12 -5.20
C THR A 110 5.27 -5.94 -5.57
N ASP A 111 6.13 -6.60 -4.81
CA ASP A 111 7.58 -6.63 -5.00
C ASP A 111 8.07 -8.08 -5.05
N ALA A 112 9.24 -8.32 -5.64
CA ALA A 112 9.88 -9.63 -5.72
C ALA A 112 10.10 -10.26 -4.33
N ASP A 113 10.42 -9.43 -3.33
CA ASP A 113 10.58 -9.87 -1.94
C ASP A 113 9.27 -10.42 -1.33
N MET A 114 8.11 -10.01 -1.85
CA MET A 114 6.80 -10.53 -1.42
C MET A 114 6.51 -11.91 -2.01
N ILE A 115 7.13 -12.25 -3.15
CA ILE A 115 6.97 -13.56 -3.80
C ILE A 115 7.70 -14.64 -3.01
N LEU A 116 8.90 -14.30 -2.53
CA LEU A 116 9.70 -15.14 -1.64
C LEU A 116 9.29 -14.84 -0.19
N ILE A 117 8.08 -15.26 0.18
CA ILE A 117 7.60 -15.11 1.56
C ILE A 117 8.70 -15.52 2.53
N ARG A 118 9.11 -14.56 3.36
CA ARG A 118 9.97 -14.72 4.53
C ARG A 118 9.25 -15.53 5.62
N CYS A 119 8.79 -16.74 5.29
CA CYS A 119 8.53 -17.78 6.28
C CYS A 119 9.90 -18.36 6.64
N ARG A 120 10.59 -17.71 7.58
CA ARG A 120 11.66 -18.34 8.34
C ARG A 120 11.21 -18.54 9.77
#